data_AF-A0A7K1ABT3-F1
#
_entry.id   AF-A0A7K1ABT3-F1
#
_cell.length_a   1.000
_cell.length_b   1.000
_cell.length_c   1.000
_cell.angle_alpha   90.00
_cell.angle_beta   90.00
_cell.angle_gamma   90.00
#
_symmetry.space_group_name_H-M   'P 1'
#
loop_
_entity.id
_entity.type
_entity.pdbx_description
1 polymer ?
#
loop_
_entity_poly.entity_id
_entity_poly.type
_entity_poly.pdbx_seq_one_letter_code
_entity_poly.pdbx_strand_id
1 'polypeptide(L)'
;MSTNTGVGTRIRTWLMTGVSYMIPFVAAGGILIALGFLLGSAYAGTDGIHAYDAAKMGITDPANPNYLSVGTWAFIIFWLGKAAFAFFVPVLAGYIAYAIADRPGLAPGFVAGALATGLDGNPLGTGTGFLGAILGGALAGGLALWISRWSVPSWVRPLMPVVIIPLLASIGTGLAMVLLLKAPVSWLIGALNDGLTGLTTAGLVVLGLVLGLMMAFDMGGPVNKVAYTFATTGLAAGLELAAAGTPVGEVGQFKIMA
;
A
#
# COMPACT_ATOMS: atom_id res chain seq x y z
N MET A 1 -12.56 -10.00 27.28
CA MET A 1 -12.12 -10.61 26.01
C MET A 1 -12.25 -12.12 26.15
N SER A 2 -13.04 -12.77 25.30
CA SER A 2 -13.24 -14.24 25.32
C SER A 2 -11.89 -14.95 25.15
N THR A 3 -11.51 -15.76 26.14
CA THR A 3 -10.20 -16.41 26.25
C THR A 3 -9.99 -17.57 25.27
N ASN A 4 -10.96 -17.92 24.43
CA ASN A 4 -10.93 -19.06 23.52
C ASN A 4 -11.10 -18.70 22.02
N THR A 5 -10.59 -17.56 21.58
CA THR A 5 -10.47 -17.33 20.13
C THR A 5 -9.29 -18.13 19.58
N GLY A 6 -9.55 -19.08 18.68
CA GLY A 6 -8.51 -19.85 18.01
C GLY A 6 -7.47 -18.96 17.33
N VAL A 7 -6.23 -19.45 17.25
CA VAL A 7 -5.08 -18.73 16.65
C VAL A 7 -5.40 -18.24 15.24
N GLY A 8 -6.06 -19.08 14.43
CA GLY A 8 -6.48 -18.70 13.08
C GLY A 8 -7.46 -17.51 13.05
N THR A 9 -8.39 -17.46 14.00
CA THR A 9 -9.31 -16.32 14.12
C THR A 9 -8.56 -15.04 14.48
N ARG A 10 -7.54 -15.11 15.36
CA ARG A 10 -6.71 -13.95 15.72
C ARG A 10 -5.90 -13.44 14.53
N ILE A 11 -5.23 -14.33 13.81
CA ILE A 11 -4.46 -13.98 12.60
C ILE A 11 -5.37 -13.31 11.58
N ARG A 12 -6.54 -13.92 11.32
CA ARG A 12 -7.55 -13.32 10.43
C ARG A 12 -7.96 -11.93 10.92
N THR A 13 -8.22 -11.74 12.20
CA THR A 13 -8.55 -10.42 12.75
C THR A 13 -7.45 -9.41 12.49
N TRP A 14 -6.17 -9.75 12.73
CA TRP A 14 -5.05 -8.84 12.50
C TRP A 14 -4.93 -8.42 11.04
N LEU A 15 -4.98 -9.37 10.13
CA LEU A 15 -4.92 -9.11 8.69
C LEU A 15 -6.11 -8.27 8.22
N MET A 16 -7.32 -8.64 8.65
CA MET A 16 -8.54 -7.93 8.25
C MET A 16 -8.62 -6.53 8.81
N THR A 17 -8.05 -6.27 10.00
CA THR A 17 -7.92 -4.92 10.54
C THR A 17 -7.05 -4.07 9.61
N GLY A 18 -5.85 -4.53 9.26
CA GLY A 18 -4.98 -3.81 8.32
C GLY A 18 -5.65 -3.51 6.99
N VAL A 19 -6.26 -4.53 6.38
CA VAL A 19 -6.98 -4.38 5.11
C VAL A 19 -8.11 -3.35 5.22
N SER A 20 -8.89 -3.38 6.31
CA SER A 20 -10.02 -2.47 6.47
C SER A 20 -9.58 -1.01 6.58
N TYR A 21 -8.47 -0.74 7.28
CA TYR A 21 -7.96 0.61 7.45
C TYR A 21 -7.26 1.16 6.21
N MET A 22 -6.74 0.32 5.31
CA MET A 22 -6.16 0.80 4.05
C MET A 22 -7.21 1.12 2.97
N ILE A 23 -8.40 0.49 2.98
CA ILE A 23 -9.43 0.67 1.95
C ILE A 23 -9.78 2.15 1.70
N PRO A 24 -10.01 3.00 2.72
CA PRO A 24 -10.29 4.42 2.51
C PRO A 24 -9.18 5.16 1.75
N PHE A 25 -7.90 4.79 1.94
CA PHE A 25 -6.78 5.41 1.24
C PHE A 25 -6.74 5.02 -0.23
N VAL A 26 -7.00 3.74 -0.52
CA VAL A 26 -7.09 3.24 -1.89
C VAL A 26 -8.26 3.88 -2.63
N ALA A 27 -9.43 3.91 -2.00
CA ALA A 27 -10.63 4.48 -2.61
C ALA A 27 -10.47 5.98 -2.90
N ALA A 28 -10.04 6.76 -1.90
CA ALA A 28 -9.82 8.20 -2.08
C ALA A 28 -8.70 8.47 -3.10
N GLY A 29 -7.55 7.82 -2.95
CA GLY A 29 -6.40 8.01 -3.83
C GLY A 29 -6.69 7.62 -5.27
N GLY A 30 -7.30 6.45 -5.49
CA GLY A 30 -7.63 5.95 -6.83
C GLY A 30 -8.64 6.82 -7.56
N ILE A 31 -9.69 7.28 -6.88
CA ILE A 31 -10.70 8.18 -7.47
C ILE A 31 -10.06 9.53 -7.82
N LEU A 32 -9.23 10.10 -6.94
CA LEU A 32 -8.54 11.35 -7.21
C LEU A 32 -7.57 11.23 -8.38
N ILE A 33 -6.79 10.13 -8.47
CA ILE A 33 -5.91 9.86 -9.62
C ILE A 33 -6.74 9.78 -10.91
N ALA A 34 -7.85 9.04 -10.90
CA ALA A 34 -8.72 8.90 -12.06
C ALA A 34 -9.34 10.24 -12.50
N LEU A 35 -9.77 11.08 -11.54
CA LEU A 35 -10.28 12.41 -11.82
C LEU A 35 -9.18 13.33 -12.38
N GLY A 36 -7.97 13.26 -11.82
CA GLY A 36 -6.81 13.99 -12.35
C GLY A 36 -6.54 13.62 -13.81
N PHE A 37 -6.54 12.32 -14.13
CA PHE A 37 -6.41 11.85 -15.51
C PHE A 37 -7.56 12.27 -16.43
N LEU A 38 -8.80 12.24 -15.95
CA LEU A 38 -9.97 12.68 -16.71
C LEU A 38 -9.89 14.18 -17.06
N LEU A 39 -9.50 15.02 -16.11
CA LEU A 39 -9.35 16.46 -16.35
C LEU A 39 -8.11 16.77 -17.19
N GLY A 40 -7.02 16.03 -16.96
CA GLY A 40 -5.78 16.17 -17.72
C GLY A 40 -5.96 15.81 -19.19
N SER A 41 -6.76 14.77 -19.50
CA SER A 41 -7.10 14.41 -20.87
C SER A 41 -8.01 15.43 -21.54
N ALA A 42 -8.97 16.00 -20.80
CA ALA A 42 -9.81 17.09 -21.30
C ALA A 42 -8.99 18.36 -21.61
N TYR A 43 -7.92 18.62 -20.86
CA TYR A 43 -7.02 19.77 -21.07
C TYR A 43 -6.04 19.54 -22.22
N ALA A 44 -5.38 18.38 -22.27
CA ALA A 44 -4.33 18.07 -23.25
C ALA A 44 -4.87 17.62 -24.62
N GLY A 45 -6.17 17.35 -24.74
CA GLY A 45 -6.79 16.98 -26.01
C GLY A 45 -6.20 15.70 -26.60
N THR A 46 -5.63 15.81 -27.81
CA THR A 46 -5.04 14.67 -28.53
C THR A 46 -3.65 14.27 -28.04
N ASP A 47 -2.99 15.09 -27.23
CA ASP A 47 -1.62 14.83 -26.79
C ASP A 47 -1.54 13.72 -25.72
N GLY A 48 -2.67 13.26 -25.18
CA GLY A 48 -2.74 12.15 -24.23
C GLY A 48 -2.96 12.58 -22.78
N ILE A 49 -2.73 11.66 -21.83
CA ILE A 49 -3.00 11.88 -20.40
C ILE A 49 -1.73 12.35 -19.70
N HIS A 50 -1.66 13.64 -19.34
CA HIS A 50 -0.44 14.26 -18.75
C HIS A 50 -0.68 14.91 -17.39
N ALA A 51 -1.67 14.47 -16.61
CA ALA A 51 -2.00 15.10 -15.33
C ALA A 51 -0.83 15.12 -14.30
N TYR A 52 0.19 14.28 -14.50
CA TYR A 52 1.40 14.23 -13.66
C TYR A 52 2.46 15.27 -14.05
N ASP A 53 2.37 15.89 -15.23
CA ASP A 53 3.39 16.77 -15.80
C ASP A 53 2.95 18.23 -15.70
N ALA A 54 3.63 19.01 -14.86
CA ALA A 54 3.29 20.40 -14.60
C ALA A 54 3.37 21.26 -15.88
N ALA A 55 4.39 21.04 -16.71
CA ALA A 55 4.60 21.84 -17.92
C ALA A 55 3.50 21.58 -18.94
N LYS A 56 3.14 20.31 -19.14
CA LYS A 56 2.04 19.92 -20.07
C LYS A 56 0.66 20.31 -19.56
N MET A 57 0.51 20.54 -18.26
CA MET A 57 -0.71 21.08 -17.65
C MET A 57 -0.75 22.62 -17.63
N GLY A 58 0.20 23.29 -18.29
CA GLY A 58 0.25 24.74 -18.42
C GLY A 58 0.70 25.46 -17.15
N ILE A 59 1.34 24.76 -16.21
CA ILE A 59 1.92 25.34 -14.99
C ILE A 59 3.35 25.79 -15.32
N THR A 60 3.48 27.03 -15.78
CA THR A 60 4.77 27.64 -16.14
C THR A 60 5.46 28.31 -14.95
N ASP A 61 4.69 28.79 -13.97
CA ASP A 61 5.19 29.35 -12.70
C ASP A 61 4.53 28.61 -11.52
N PRO A 62 5.25 27.68 -10.85
CA PRO A 62 4.75 26.99 -9.67
C PRO A 62 4.45 27.92 -8.48
N ALA A 63 5.05 29.12 -8.43
CA ALA A 63 4.80 30.08 -7.35
C ALA A 63 3.48 30.84 -7.54
N ASN A 64 3.00 30.97 -8.78
CA ASN A 64 1.75 31.66 -9.11
C ASN A 64 0.91 30.83 -10.12
N PRO A 65 0.39 29.67 -9.70
CA PRO A 65 -0.37 28.81 -10.59
C PRO A 65 -1.69 29.49 -11.00
N ASN A 66 -2.06 29.34 -12.28
CA ASN A 66 -3.34 29.83 -12.77
C ASN A 66 -4.47 28.88 -12.34
N TYR A 67 -5.18 29.23 -11.26
CA TYR A 67 -6.31 28.44 -10.75
C TYR A 67 -7.57 28.48 -11.63
N LEU A 68 -7.61 29.32 -12.67
CA LEU A 68 -8.68 29.27 -13.68
C LEU A 68 -8.42 28.19 -14.74
N SER A 69 -7.21 27.66 -14.83
CA SER A 69 -6.85 26.59 -15.76
C SER A 69 -7.31 25.23 -15.23
N VAL A 70 -8.00 24.46 -16.08
CA VAL A 70 -8.35 23.06 -15.80
C VAL A 70 -7.10 22.19 -15.63
N GLY A 71 -6.02 22.48 -16.36
CA GLY A 71 -4.75 21.76 -16.25
C GLY A 71 -4.13 21.87 -14.85
N THR A 72 -4.18 23.05 -14.24
CA THR A 72 -3.72 23.26 -12.86
C THR A 72 -4.46 22.36 -11.87
N TRP A 73 -5.79 22.29 -11.97
CA TRP A 73 -6.61 21.43 -11.12
C TRP A 73 -6.39 19.94 -11.40
N ALA A 74 -6.23 19.55 -12.66
CA ALA A 74 -5.88 18.18 -13.03
C ALA A 74 -4.59 17.73 -12.33
N PHE A 75 -3.56 18.58 -12.33
CA PHE A 75 -2.29 18.33 -11.67
C PHE A 75 -2.43 18.23 -10.14
N ILE A 76 -3.09 19.20 -9.51
CA ILE A 76 -3.28 19.22 -8.05
C ILE A 76 -4.06 17.98 -7.59
N ILE A 77 -5.17 17.66 -8.25
CA ILE A 77 -6.03 16.53 -7.90
C ILE A 77 -5.28 15.21 -8.08
N PHE A 78 -4.53 15.07 -9.18
CA PHE A 78 -3.70 13.89 -9.43
C PHE A 78 -2.69 13.67 -8.30
N TRP A 79 -1.92 14.70 -7.93
CA TRP A 79 -0.88 14.57 -6.91
C TRP A 79 -1.43 14.41 -5.49
N LEU A 80 -2.60 15.00 -5.19
CA LEU A 80 -3.34 14.71 -3.96
C LEU A 80 -3.73 13.23 -3.91
N GLY A 81 -4.22 12.70 -5.04
CA GLY A 81 -4.54 11.29 -5.20
C GLY A 81 -3.32 10.40 -5.02
N LYS A 82 -2.20 10.71 -5.65
CA LYS A 82 -0.93 9.98 -5.49
C LYS A 82 -0.45 9.99 -4.04
N ALA A 83 -0.56 11.12 -3.33
CA ALA A 83 -0.20 11.20 -1.92
C ALA A 83 -1.06 10.25 -1.06
N ALA A 84 -2.39 10.31 -1.19
CA ALA A 84 -3.29 9.40 -0.47
C ALA A 84 -3.04 7.93 -0.83
N PHE A 85 -2.82 7.64 -2.11
CA PHE A 85 -2.58 6.29 -2.60
C PHE A 85 -1.25 5.74 -2.05
N ALA A 86 -0.18 6.53 -1.96
CA ALA A 86 1.11 6.06 -1.46
C ALA A 86 1.07 5.50 -0.02
N PHE A 87 0.10 5.93 0.80
CA PHE A 87 -0.04 5.47 2.18
C PHE A 87 -0.76 4.14 2.36
N PHE A 88 -1.40 3.55 1.34
CA PHE A 88 -2.24 2.36 1.58
C PHE A 88 -1.44 1.17 2.14
N VAL A 89 -0.19 0.96 1.68
CA VAL A 89 0.69 -0.12 2.17
C VAL A 89 1.27 0.17 3.57
N PRO A 90 1.81 1.39 3.86
CA PRO A 90 2.12 1.81 5.23
C PRO A 90 0.95 1.62 6.21
N VAL A 91 -0.26 2.01 5.82
CA VAL A 91 -1.47 1.89 6.64
C VAL A 91 -1.81 0.43 6.89
N LEU A 92 -1.74 -0.43 5.87
CA LEU A 92 -1.93 -1.87 6.04
C LEU A 92 -0.99 -2.43 7.11
N ALA A 93 0.32 -2.20 6.99
CA ALA A 93 1.31 -2.72 7.92
C ALA A 93 1.15 -2.14 9.34
N GLY A 94 0.93 -0.82 9.43
CA GLY A 94 0.67 -0.10 10.68
C GLY A 94 -0.52 -0.66 11.44
N TYR A 95 -1.63 -0.93 10.75
CA TYR A 95 -2.84 -1.43 11.38
C TYR A 95 -2.85 -2.95 11.62
N ILE A 96 -2.03 -3.74 10.92
CA ILE A 96 -1.71 -5.11 11.33
C ILE A 96 -0.93 -5.09 12.65
N ALA A 97 0.10 -4.25 12.75
CA ALA A 97 0.91 -4.14 13.95
C ALA A 97 0.08 -3.61 15.14
N TYR A 98 -0.79 -2.63 14.89
CA TYR A 98 -1.77 -2.15 15.86
C TYR A 98 -2.70 -3.24 16.36
N ALA A 99 -3.20 -4.10 15.47
CA ALA A 99 -4.10 -5.18 15.87
C ALA A 99 -3.42 -6.23 16.78
N ILE A 100 -2.08 -6.29 16.77
CA ILE A 100 -1.27 -7.20 17.59
C ILE A 100 -0.83 -6.55 18.91
N ALA A 101 -0.37 -5.30 18.87
CA ALA A 101 0.31 -4.63 19.99
C ALA A 101 -0.31 -3.29 20.42
N ASP A 102 -1.50 -2.96 19.92
CA ASP A 102 -2.18 -1.67 20.11
C ASP A 102 -1.34 -0.48 19.60
N ARG A 103 -1.58 0.72 20.16
CA ARG A 103 -0.94 1.99 19.74
C ARG A 103 0.59 1.93 19.67
N PRO A 104 1.32 1.27 20.58
CA PRO A 104 2.79 1.16 20.50
C PRO A 104 3.29 0.47 19.23
N GLY A 105 2.48 -0.39 18.61
CA GLY A 105 2.82 -1.08 17.36
C GLY A 105 2.67 -0.23 16.10
N LEU A 106 2.04 0.95 16.17
CA LEU A 106 1.77 1.77 14.98
C LEU A 106 3.05 2.23 14.30
N ALA A 107 3.96 2.87 15.03
CA ALA A 107 5.23 3.37 14.49
C ALA A 107 6.06 2.28 13.78
N PRO A 108 6.38 1.14 14.42
CA PRO A 108 7.16 0.09 13.76
C PRO A 108 6.40 -0.54 12.57
N GLY A 109 5.06 -0.62 12.63
CA GLY A 109 4.26 -1.11 11.52
C GLY A 109 4.27 -0.16 10.31
N PHE A 110 4.14 1.14 10.53
CA PHE A 110 4.26 2.14 9.45
C PHE A 110 5.66 2.15 8.84
N VAL A 111 6.71 2.02 9.66
CA VAL A 111 8.10 1.86 9.17
C VAL A 111 8.21 0.61 8.29
N ALA A 112 7.65 -0.53 8.72
CA ALA A 112 7.66 -1.75 7.93
C ALA A 112 6.99 -1.56 6.55
N GLY A 113 5.81 -0.94 6.51
CA GLY A 113 5.09 -0.72 5.26
C GLY A 113 5.76 0.33 4.36
N ALA A 114 6.35 1.39 4.94
CA ALA A 114 7.13 2.38 4.19
C ALA A 114 8.40 1.78 3.58
N LEU A 115 9.10 0.90 4.32
CA LEU A 115 10.24 0.14 3.78
C LEU A 115 9.78 -0.84 2.70
N ALA A 116 8.63 -1.49 2.88
CA ALA A 116 8.11 -2.47 1.92
C ALA A 116 7.89 -1.87 0.53
N THR A 117 7.42 -0.62 0.45
CA THR A 117 7.19 0.11 -0.81
C THR A 117 8.31 1.04 -1.23
N GLY A 118 9.25 1.38 -0.34
CA GLY A 118 10.21 2.46 -0.59
C GLY A 118 9.53 3.84 -0.67
N LEU A 119 8.51 4.06 0.17
CA LEU A 119 7.76 5.31 0.24
C LEU A 119 8.71 6.53 0.27
N ASP A 120 8.40 7.56 -0.52
CA ASP A 120 9.19 8.81 -0.63
C ASP A 120 10.63 8.60 -1.15
N GLY A 121 10.86 7.56 -1.97
CA GLY A 121 12.18 7.28 -2.53
C GLY A 121 13.19 6.79 -1.48
N ASN A 122 12.71 6.22 -0.38
CA ASN A 122 13.57 5.75 0.70
C ASN A 122 14.62 4.74 0.17
N PRO A 123 15.93 5.00 0.36
CA PRO A 123 16.98 4.13 -0.16
C PRO A 123 17.03 2.75 0.50
N LEU A 124 16.41 2.59 1.67
CA LEU A 124 16.23 1.31 2.36
C LEU A 124 14.97 0.57 1.90
N GLY A 125 14.26 1.07 0.89
CA GLY A 125 13.14 0.41 0.26
C GLY A 125 13.49 -1.04 -0.15
N THR A 126 12.68 -1.99 0.28
CA THR A 126 12.88 -3.40 -0.01
C THR A 126 12.26 -3.81 -1.34
N GLY A 127 11.28 -3.05 -1.87
CA GLY A 127 10.56 -3.39 -3.10
C GLY A 127 9.77 -4.69 -2.96
N THR A 128 9.30 -4.97 -1.76
CA THR A 128 8.54 -6.19 -1.41
C THR A 128 7.03 -5.95 -1.41
N GLY A 129 6.62 -4.70 -1.62
CA GLY A 129 5.24 -4.28 -1.76
C GLY A 129 4.31 -4.79 -0.66
N PHE A 130 3.13 -5.23 -1.08
CA PHE A 130 2.06 -5.66 -0.18
C PHE A 130 2.43 -6.88 0.70
N LEU A 131 3.11 -7.90 0.15
CA LEU A 131 3.52 -9.08 0.93
C LEU A 131 4.53 -8.71 2.01
N GLY A 132 5.51 -7.87 1.67
CA GLY A 132 6.46 -7.35 2.64
C GLY A 132 5.79 -6.57 3.76
N ALA A 133 4.74 -5.81 3.44
CA ALA A 133 3.96 -5.06 4.43
C ALA A 133 3.13 -5.95 5.36
N ILE A 134 2.55 -7.05 4.86
CA ILE A 134 1.86 -8.02 5.72
C ILE A 134 2.84 -8.67 6.69
N LEU A 135 3.95 -9.21 6.17
CA LEU A 135 4.95 -9.91 6.97
C LEU A 135 5.65 -8.94 7.93
N GLY A 136 6.04 -7.77 7.44
CA GLY A 136 6.67 -6.71 8.21
C GLY A 136 5.76 -6.11 9.26
N GLY A 137 4.47 -5.89 8.97
CA GLY A 137 3.48 -5.44 9.94
C GLY A 137 3.21 -6.47 11.04
N ALA A 138 3.14 -7.76 10.68
CA ALA A 138 3.02 -8.84 11.66
C ALA A 138 4.27 -8.95 12.55
N LEU A 139 5.46 -8.83 11.96
CA LEU A 139 6.73 -8.79 12.68
C LEU A 139 6.82 -7.59 13.62
N ALA A 140 6.47 -6.39 13.14
CA ALA A 140 6.44 -5.15 13.91
C ALA A 140 5.52 -5.27 15.14
N GLY A 141 4.30 -5.75 14.93
CA GLY A 141 3.35 -6.01 16.00
C GLY A 141 3.89 -7.04 16.99
N GLY A 142 4.47 -8.13 16.51
CA GLY A 142 5.08 -9.16 17.35
C GLY A 142 6.23 -8.62 18.22
N LEU A 143 7.13 -7.85 17.63
CA LEU A 143 8.24 -7.20 18.34
C LEU A 143 7.74 -6.17 19.35
N ALA A 144 6.78 -5.33 18.98
CA ALA A 144 6.20 -4.35 19.88
C ALA A 144 5.50 -5.02 21.08
N LEU A 145 4.75 -6.11 20.85
CA LEU A 145 4.12 -6.91 21.89
C LEU A 145 5.14 -7.64 22.77
N TRP A 146 6.27 -8.05 22.21
CA TRP A 146 7.34 -8.68 22.97
C TRP A 146 8.03 -7.68 23.91
N ILE A 147 8.36 -6.48 23.41
CA ILE A 147 8.99 -5.43 24.21
C ILE A 147 8.04 -4.91 25.30
N SER A 148 6.73 -4.85 25.03
CA SER A 148 5.75 -4.40 26.02
C SER A 148 5.64 -5.31 27.25
N ARG A 149 6.14 -6.55 27.16
CA ARG A 149 6.15 -7.52 28.27
C ARG A 149 7.39 -7.43 29.16
N TRP A 150 8.32 -6.52 28.86
CA TRP A 150 9.51 -6.35 29.68
C TRP A 150 9.17 -5.76 31.05
N SER A 151 9.74 -6.35 32.09
CA SER A 151 9.63 -5.85 33.46
C SER A 151 10.53 -4.63 33.64
N VAL A 152 9.94 -3.44 33.62
CA VAL A 152 10.67 -2.16 33.82
C VAL A 152 10.29 -1.47 35.13
N PRO A 153 11.19 -0.64 35.71
CA PRO A 153 10.88 0.20 36.87
C PRO A 153 9.69 1.13 36.63
N SER A 154 9.00 1.53 37.70
CA SER A 154 7.77 2.36 37.64
C SER A 154 7.96 3.68 36.88
N TRP A 155 9.13 4.31 36.97
CA TRP A 155 9.46 5.56 36.29
C TRP A 155 9.62 5.41 34.76
N VAL A 156 9.91 4.19 34.27
CA VAL A 156 10.07 3.90 32.83
C VAL A 156 8.75 3.56 32.16
N ARG A 157 7.77 3.02 32.91
CA ARG A 157 6.50 2.53 32.36
C ARG A 157 5.76 3.55 31.47
N PRO A 158 5.71 4.86 31.79
CA PRO A 158 5.07 5.85 30.91
C PRO A 158 5.81 6.04 29.58
N LEU A 159 7.13 5.83 29.57
CA LEU A 159 7.99 5.98 28.39
C LEU A 159 7.91 4.77 27.45
N MET A 160 7.46 3.61 27.95
CA MET A 160 7.35 2.38 27.17
C MET A 160 6.52 2.54 25.90
N PRO A 161 5.23 2.91 25.95
CA PRO A 161 4.39 3.00 24.76
C PRO A 161 4.70 4.21 23.87
N VAL A 162 5.34 5.25 24.40
CA VAL A 162 5.57 6.52 23.68
C VAL A 162 6.90 6.52 22.93
N VAL A 163 7.95 5.95 23.54
CA VAL A 163 9.31 6.04 22.99
C VAL A 163 9.96 4.67 22.87
N ILE A 164 10.02 3.90 23.95
CA ILE A 164 10.86 2.69 23.98
C ILE A 164 10.36 1.62 23.01
N ILE A 165 9.07 1.27 23.09
CA ILE A 165 8.48 0.26 22.21
C ILE A 165 8.51 0.76 20.76
N PRO A 166 8.00 1.96 20.41
CA PRO A 166 8.10 2.48 19.05
C PRO A 166 9.52 2.45 18.48
N LEU A 167 10.52 2.89 19.26
CA LEU A 167 11.91 2.99 18.80
C LEU A 167 12.53 1.61 18.59
N LEU A 168 12.53 0.75 19.61
CA LEU A 168 13.20 -0.55 19.56
C LEU A 168 12.53 -1.49 18.57
N ALA A 169 11.19 -1.50 18.52
CA ALA A 169 10.47 -2.30 17.54
C ALA A 169 10.72 -1.80 16.12
N SER A 170 10.86 -0.48 15.90
CA SER A 170 11.13 0.05 14.56
C SER A 170 12.53 -0.32 14.08
N ILE A 171 13.53 -0.23 14.95
CA ILE A 171 14.90 -0.68 14.66
C ILE A 171 14.90 -2.18 14.33
N GLY A 172 14.31 -3.00 15.20
CA GLY A 172 14.28 -4.44 15.01
C GLY A 172 13.54 -4.85 13.73
N THR A 173 12.40 -4.23 13.46
CA THR A 173 11.61 -4.51 12.25
C THR A 173 12.33 -4.03 11.00
N GLY A 174 12.87 -2.81 11.00
CA GLY A 174 13.58 -2.25 9.86
C GLY A 174 14.81 -3.07 9.48
N LEU A 175 15.62 -3.46 10.47
CA LEU A 175 16.78 -4.33 10.24
C LEU A 175 16.36 -5.70 9.70
N ALA A 176 15.32 -6.32 10.28
CA ALA A 176 14.84 -7.60 9.79
C ALA A 176 14.27 -7.51 8.37
N MET A 177 13.53 -6.45 8.05
CA MET A 177 13.00 -6.19 6.70
C MET A 177 14.12 -6.09 5.67
N VAL A 178 15.13 -5.26 5.96
CA VAL A 178 16.21 -4.97 5.02
C VAL A 178 17.18 -6.14 4.88
N LEU A 179 17.56 -6.78 6.00
CA LEU A 179 18.63 -7.78 6.02
C LEU A 179 18.14 -9.21 5.81
N LEU A 180 16.92 -9.55 6.27
CA LEU A 180 16.42 -10.93 6.28
C LEU A 180 15.27 -11.15 5.30
N LEU A 181 14.27 -10.25 5.29
CA LEU A 181 13.03 -10.47 4.55
C LEU A 181 13.09 -10.02 3.09
N LYS A 182 13.92 -9.02 2.76
CA LYS A 182 14.02 -8.47 1.39
C LYS A 182 14.21 -9.56 0.34
N ALA A 183 15.28 -10.34 0.42
CA ALA A 183 15.60 -11.35 -0.58
C ALA A 183 14.51 -12.43 -0.77
N PRO A 184 14.04 -13.14 0.28
CA PRO A 184 13.04 -14.20 0.09
C PRO A 184 11.67 -13.66 -0.33
N VAL A 185 11.27 -12.48 0.15
CA VAL A 185 9.96 -11.91 -0.20
C VAL A 185 9.98 -11.34 -1.61
N SER A 186 11.06 -10.67 -2.03
CA SER A 186 11.20 -10.19 -3.42
C SER A 186 11.26 -11.36 -4.41
N TRP A 187 11.90 -12.48 -4.05
CA TRP A 187 11.86 -13.69 -4.88
C TRP A 187 10.44 -14.23 -5.04
N LEU A 188 9.67 -14.32 -3.96
CA LEU A 188 8.28 -14.78 -4.01
C LEU A 188 7.40 -13.85 -4.85
N ILE A 189 7.54 -12.53 -4.64
CA ILE A 189 6.87 -11.51 -5.45
C ILE A 189 7.23 -11.67 -6.93
N GLY A 190 8.51 -11.89 -7.24
CA GLY A 190 8.97 -12.15 -8.61
C GLY A 190 8.31 -13.39 -9.22
N ALA A 191 8.32 -14.51 -8.50
CA ALA A 191 7.69 -15.75 -8.95
C ALA A 191 6.17 -15.61 -9.18
N LEU A 192 5.48 -14.84 -8.34
CA LEU A 192 4.05 -14.54 -8.51
C LEU A 192 3.81 -13.65 -9.75
N ASN A 193 4.64 -12.63 -9.96
CA ASN A 193 4.58 -11.78 -11.15
C ASN A 193 4.84 -12.59 -12.43
N ASP A 194 5.87 -13.44 -12.44
CA ASP A 194 6.19 -14.30 -13.58
C ASP A 194 5.03 -15.26 -13.90
N GLY A 195 4.39 -15.81 -12.87
CA GLY A 195 3.19 -16.63 -13.02
C GLY A 195 2.00 -15.87 -13.61
N LEU A 196 1.77 -14.62 -13.17
CA LEU A 196 0.65 -13.79 -13.64
C LEU A 196 0.86 -13.25 -15.05
N THR A 197 2.07 -12.78 -15.35
CA THR A 197 2.45 -12.27 -16.68
C THR A 197 2.58 -13.38 -17.71
N GLY A 198 2.86 -14.61 -17.29
CA GLY A 198 2.86 -15.80 -18.14
C GLY A 198 1.47 -16.34 -18.52
N LEU A 199 0.38 -15.78 -17.97
CA LEU A 199 -0.98 -16.19 -18.32
C LEU A 199 -1.34 -15.77 -19.75
N THR A 200 -1.94 -16.69 -20.50
CA THR A 200 -2.55 -16.37 -21.79
C THR A 200 -3.80 -15.49 -21.59
N THR A 201 -4.29 -14.86 -22.65
CA THR A 201 -5.53 -14.07 -22.61
C THR A 201 -6.70 -14.83 -21.99
N ALA A 202 -6.83 -16.13 -22.28
CA ALA A 202 -7.85 -16.98 -21.66
C ALA A 202 -7.66 -17.10 -20.14
N GLY A 203 -6.41 -17.24 -19.67
CA GLY A 203 -6.08 -17.25 -18.25
C GLY A 203 -6.41 -15.94 -17.53
N LEU A 204 -6.18 -14.80 -18.19
CA LEU A 204 -6.53 -13.48 -17.66
C LEU A 204 -8.06 -13.29 -17.54
N VAL A 205 -8.83 -13.79 -18.52
CA VAL A 205 -10.30 -13.77 -18.44
C VAL A 205 -10.79 -14.61 -17.26
N VAL A 206 -10.23 -15.80 -17.06
CA VAL A 206 -10.57 -16.65 -15.91
C VAL A 206 -10.21 -15.98 -14.59
N LEU A 207 -9.02 -15.37 -14.50
CA LEU A 207 -8.60 -14.63 -13.30
C LEU A 207 -9.58 -13.50 -12.99
N GLY A 208 -9.96 -12.70 -13.98
CA GLY A 208 -10.94 -11.63 -13.82
C GLY A 208 -12.31 -12.14 -13.36
N LEU A 209 -12.78 -13.27 -13.92
CA LEU A 209 -14.04 -13.90 -13.52
C LEU A 209 -13.98 -14.38 -12.08
N VAL A 210 -12.89 -15.04 -11.67
CA VAL A 210 -12.70 -15.50 -10.29
C VAL A 210 -12.70 -14.33 -9.32
N LEU A 211 -11.97 -13.25 -9.62
CA LEU A 211 -11.95 -12.04 -8.79
C LEU A 211 -13.33 -11.40 -8.69
N GLY A 212 -14.07 -11.30 -9.79
CA GLY A 212 -15.45 -10.80 -9.80
C GLY A 212 -16.40 -11.65 -8.96
N LEU A 213 -16.29 -12.98 -9.07
CA LEU A 213 -17.06 -13.91 -8.22
C LEU A 213 -16.68 -13.79 -6.74
N MET A 214 -15.40 -13.62 -6.41
CA MET A 214 -14.96 -13.40 -5.03
C MET A 214 -15.52 -12.10 -4.44
N MET A 215 -15.60 -11.03 -5.22
CA MET A 215 -16.26 -9.78 -4.79
C MET A 215 -17.76 -9.96 -4.59
N ALA A 216 -18.41 -10.78 -5.42
CA ALA A 216 -19.83 -11.08 -5.30
C ALA A 216 -20.18 -12.06 -4.17
N PHE A 217 -19.24 -12.92 -3.77
CA PHE A 217 -19.49 -14.07 -2.90
C PHE A 217 -20.01 -13.70 -1.50
N ASP A 218 -19.42 -12.71 -0.84
CA ASP A 218 -19.81 -12.33 0.53
C ASP A 218 -20.24 -10.86 0.70
N MET A 219 -20.49 -10.16 -0.41
CA MET A 219 -21.09 -8.81 -0.45
C MET A 219 -20.45 -7.80 0.54
N GLY A 220 -19.13 -7.85 0.71
CA GLY A 220 -18.38 -6.92 1.57
C GLY A 220 -17.68 -7.54 2.77
N GLY A 221 -17.79 -8.85 2.95
CA GLY A 221 -17.09 -9.62 3.97
C GLY A 221 -15.60 -9.89 3.66
N PRO A 222 -14.99 -10.86 4.36
CA PRO A 222 -13.57 -11.21 4.22
C PRO A 222 -13.11 -11.59 2.81
N VAL A 223 -13.93 -12.33 2.05
CA VAL A 223 -13.59 -12.80 0.71
C VAL A 223 -13.53 -11.62 -0.26
N ASN A 224 -14.53 -10.73 -0.21
CA ASN A 224 -14.51 -9.48 -0.96
C ASN A 224 -13.29 -8.61 -0.61
N LYS A 225 -12.93 -8.53 0.68
CA LYS A 225 -11.75 -7.75 1.10
C LYS A 225 -10.45 -8.28 0.50
N VAL A 226 -10.26 -9.60 0.45
CA VAL A 226 -9.06 -10.21 -0.17
C VAL A 226 -9.04 -9.97 -1.68
N ALA A 227 -10.18 -10.11 -2.36
CA ALA A 227 -10.28 -9.81 -3.79
C ALA A 227 -9.99 -8.33 -4.07
N TYR A 228 -10.52 -7.43 -3.25
CA TYR A 228 -10.25 -6.00 -3.34
C TYR A 228 -8.77 -5.67 -3.13
N THR A 229 -8.12 -6.26 -2.11
CA THR A 229 -6.68 -6.03 -1.88
C THR A 229 -5.84 -6.52 -3.05
N PHE A 230 -6.17 -7.68 -3.62
CA PHE A 230 -5.47 -8.21 -4.79
C PHE A 230 -5.66 -7.31 -6.02
N ALA A 231 -6.90 -6.92 -6.32
CA ALA A 231 -7.19 -6.09 -7.48
C ALA A 231 -6.56 -4.69 -7.38
N THR A 232 -6.60 -4.08 -6.20
CA THR A 232 -6.09 -2.72 -5.98
C THR A 232 -4.57 -2.65 -5.93
N THR A 233 -3.92 -3.68 -5.39
CA THR A 233 -2.44 -3.80 -5.47
C THR A 233 -1.98 -4.05 -6.90
N GLY A 234 -2.72 -4.85 -7.68
CA GLY A 234 -2.47 -5.00 -9.11
C GLY A 234 -2.65 -3.69 -9.88
N LEU A 235 -3.69 -2.92 -9.57
CA LEU A 235 -3.93 -1.60 -10.16
C LEU A 235 -2.80 -0.61 -9.82
N ALA A 236 -2.30 -0.61 -8.58
CA ALA A 236 -1.22 0.26 -8.14
C ALA A 236 0.01 0.16 -9.05
N ALA A 237 0.46 -1.06 -9.31
CA ALA A 237 1.61 -1.32 -10.17
C ALA A 237 1.34 -0.94 -11.65
N GLY A 238 0.11 -1.15 -12.13
CA GLY A 238 -0.31 -0.67 -13.46
C GLY A 238 -0.30 0.86 -13.59
N LEU A 239 -0.71 1.58 -12.55
CA LEU A 239 -0.69 3.06 -12.52
C LEU A 239 0.73 3.62 -12.53
N GLU A 240 1.71 2.94 -11.91
CA GLU A 240 3.11 3.36 -11.97
C GLU A 240 3.69 3.19 -13.38
N LEU A 241 3.38 2.09 -14.06
CA LEU A 241 3.78 1.89 -15.47
C LEU A 241 3.18 2.96 -16.37
N ALA A 242 1.90 3.28 -16.18
CA ALA A 242 1.23 4.35 -16.94
C ALA A 242 1.88 5.73 -16.67
N ALA A 243 2.21 6.03 -15.41
CA ALA A 243 2.87 7.27 -15.02
C ALA A 243 4.31 7.39 -15.55
N ALA A 244 4.98 6.26 -15.80
CA ALA A 244 6.30 6.20 -16.43
C ALA A 244 6.26 6.42 -17.97
N GLY A 245 5.09 6.70 -18.55
CA GLY A 245 4.93 6.94 -19.99
C GLY A 245 4.89 5.66 -20.83
N THR A 246 4.66 4.51 -20.21
CA THR A 246 4.50 3.22 -20.91
C THR A 246 3.23 3.29 -21.79
N PRO A 247 3.30 2.96 -23.09
CA PRO A 247 2.14 3.01 -23.98
C PRO A 247 0.97 2.18 -23.43
N VAL A 248 -0.27 2.67 -23.57
CA VAL A 248 -1.49 2.04 -23.01
C VAL A 248 -1.64 0.54 -23.39
N GLY A 249 -1.13 0.14 -24.56
CA GLY A 249 -1.10 -1.27 -25.00
C GLY A 249 -0.18 -2.18 -24.18
N GLU A 250 0.84 -1.64 -23.53
CA GLU A 250 1.77 -2.35 -22.63
C GLU A 250 1.34 -2.24 -21.15
N VAL A 251 0.55 -1.23 -20.79
CA VAL A 251 -0.06 -1.08 -19.44
C VAL A 251 -1.08 -2.21 -19.14
N GLY A 252 -1.63 -2.84 -20.18
CA GLY A 252 -2.50 -4.02 -20.07
C GLY A 252 -1.79 -5.29 -19.59
N GLN A 253 -0.45 -5.32 -19.55
CA GLN A 253 0.28 -6.38 -18.89
C GLN A 253 0.30 -6.10 -17.39
N PHE A 254 -0.57 -6.80 -16.67
CA PHE A 254 -0.63 -6.91 -15.22
C PHE A 254 0.75 -7.31 -14.64
N LYS A 255 1.68 -6.37 -14.50
CA LYS A 255 2.82 -6.49 -13.59
C LYS A 255 2.27 -6.22 -12.19
N ILE A 256 1.64 -7.24 -11.62
CA ILE A 256 0.94 -7.17 -10.33
C ILE A 256 1.97 -7.36 -9.22
N MET A 257 2.39 -6.25 -8.59
CA MET A 257 3.21 -6.20 -7.37
C MET A 257 4.72 -6.04 -7.60
N ALA A 258 5.19 -4.84 -7.90
CA ALA A 258 6.53 -4.39 -7.48
C ALA A 258 6.35 -3.08 -6.71
#